data_AF-A0A959KP96-F1
#
_entry.id   AF-A0A959KP96-F1
#
_cell.length_a   1.000
_cell.length_b   1.000
_cell.length_c   1.000
_cell.angle_alpha   90.00
_cell.angle_beta   90.00
_cell.angle_gamma   90.00
#
_symmetry.space_group_name_H-M   'P 1'
#
loop_
_entity.id
_entity.type
_entity.pdbx_description
1 polymer ?
#
loop_
_entity_poly.entity_id
_entity_poly.type
_entity_poly.pdbx_seq_one_letter_code
_entity_poly.pdbx_strand_id
1 'polypeptide(L)' 'PYYDYLLKLRPRRIIFNPGAENPELARLASAEGIEVESACTLVLLAYGGY' A
#
# COMPACT_ATOMS: atom_id res chain seq x y z
N PRO A 1 -3.70 5.70 -15.35
CA PRO A 1 -3.27 5.62 -13.92
C PRO A 1 -4.49 5.55 -13.00
N TYR A 2 -4.53 4.59 -12.08
CA TYR A 2 -5.67 4.39 -11.17
C TYR A 2 -5.50 5.12 -9.83
N TYR A 3 -4.50 6.01 -9.70
CA TYR A 3 -4.11 6.58 -8.40
C TYR A 3 -5.23 7.38 -7.75
N ASP A 4 -5.91 8.27 -8.48
CA ASP A 4 -7.05 9.02 -7.95
C ASP A 4 -8.14 8.11 -7.39
N TYR A 5 -8.41 6.99 -8.07
CA TYR A 5 -9.38 6.00 -7.60
C TYR A 5 -8.89 5.35 -6.30
N LEU A 6 -7.65 4.87 -6.27
CA LEU A 6 -7.06 4.20 -5.10
C LEU A 6 -6.97 5.11 -3.87
N LEU A 7 -6.61 6.38 -4.05
CA LEU A 7 -6.51 7.37 -2.97
C LEU A 7 -7.90 7.77 -2.45
N LYS A 8 -8.89 7.93 -3.34
CA LYS A 8 -10.28 8.24 -2.95
C LYS A 8 -10.97 7.15 -2.12
N LEU A 9 -10.49 5.90 -2.18
CA LEU A 9 -10.97 4.83 -1.30
C LEU A 9 -10.60 5.08 0.18
N ARG A 10 -9.64 5.98 0.45
CA ARG A 10 -9.11 6.27 1.79
C ARG A 10 -8.79 5.02 2.60
N PRO A 11 -7.98 4.10 2.05
CA PRO A 11 -7.58 2.91 2.80
C PRO A 11 -6.76 3.33 4.02
N ARG A 12 -6.79 2.51 5.07
CA ARG A 12 -5.89 2.69 6.22
C ARG A 12 -4.42 2.47 5.82
N ARG A 13 -4.16 1.45 4.98
CA ARG A 13 -2.82 1.00 4.58
C ARG A 13 -2.82 0.50 3.14
N ILE A 14 -1.74 0.73 2.41
CA ILE A 14 -1.42 0.12 1.11
C ILE A 14 -0.18 -0.75 1.29
N ILE A 15 -0.28 -2.04 0.91
CA ILE A 15 0.82 -3.00 0.94
C ILE A 15 1.31 -3.22 -0.49
N PHE A 16 2.54 -2.80 -0.77
CA PHE A 16 3.24 -3.09 -2.02
C PHE A 16 3.90 -4.47 -1.89
N ASN A 17 3.32 -5.46 -2.56
CA ASN A 17 3.90 -6.80 -2.65
C ASN A 17 5.14 -6.81 -3.54
N PRO A 18 6.09 -7.75 -3.33
CA PRO A 18 7.24 -7.91 -4.21
C PRO A 18 6.83 -7.99 -5.69
N GLY A 19 7.37 -7.10 -6.52
CA GLY A 19 7.03 -6.99 -7.95
C GLY A 19 5.84 -6.07 -8.27
N ALA A 20 5.21 -5.46 -7.26
CA ALA A 20 4.12 -4.48 -7.41
C ALA A 20 4.50 -3.09 -6.85
N GLU A 21 5.78 -2.85 -6.58
CA GLU A 21 6.28 -1.60 -6.02
C GLU A 21 5.95 -0.41 -6.92
N ASN A 22 5.52 0.69 -6.32
CA ASN A 22 5.22 1.91 -7.05
C ASN A 22 5.62 3.14 -6.22
N PRO A 23 6.86 3.66 -6.38
CA PRO A 23 7.36 4.77 -5.58
C PRO A 23 6.53 6.04 -5.69
N GLU A 24 5.91 6.28 -6.84
CA GLU A 24 5.06 7.45 -7.07
C GLU A 24 3.76 7.37 -6.26
N LEU A 25 3.04 6.24 -6.37
CA LEU A 25 1.81 6.02 -5.60
C LEU A 25 2.10 5.98 -4.10
N ALA A 26 3.21 5.36 -3.68
CA ALA A 26 3.64 5.35 -2.28
C ALA A 26 3.81 6.77 -1.73
N ARG A 27 4.48 7.66 -2.48
CA ARG A 27 4.68 9.06 -2.07
C ARG A 27 3.36 9.82 -2.00
N LEU A 28 2.47 9.65 -2.98
CA LEU A 28 1.16 10.29 -2.99
C LEU A 28 0.28 9.82 -1.82
N ALA A 29 0.21 8.50 -1.59
CA ALA A 29 -0.55 7.91 -0.49
C ALA A 29 -0.04 8.37 0.88
N SER A 30 1.27 8.37 1.09
CA SER A 30 1.87 8.86 2.34
C SER A 30 1.58 10.33 2.59
N ALA A 31 1.57 11.18 1.56
CA ALA A 31 1.20 12.59 1.68
C ALA A 31 -0.27 12.81 2.08
N GLU A 32 -1.16 11.84 1.79
CA GLU A 32 -2.56 11.83 2.25
C GLU A 32 -2.76 11.14 3.60
N GLY A 33 -1.68 10.73 4.28
CA GLY A 33 -1.74 10.06 5.58
C GLY A 33 -2.12 8.58 5.52
N ILE A 34 -2.07 7.98 4.33
CA ILE A 34 -2.26 6.54 4.15
C ILE A 34 -0.95 5.83 4.51
N GLU A 35 -1.03 4.79 5.34
CA GLU A 35 0.14 3.98 5.69
C GLU A 35 0.63 3.19 4.47
N VAL A 36 1.94 3.17 4.24
CA VAL A 36 2.53 2.48 3.10
C VAL A 36 3.58 1.49 3.60
N GLU A 37 3.45 0.24 3.16
CA GLU A 37 4.32 -0.86 3.58
C GLU A 37 4.80 -1.65 2.35
N SER A 38 6.10 -1.99 2.32
CA SER A 38 6.65 -2.94 1.33
C SER A 38 6.80 -4.30 1.99
N ALA A 39 5.90 -5.23 1.68
CA ALA A 39 5.82 -6.52 2.35
C ALA A 39 5.08 -7.56 1.49
N CYS A 40 5.37 -8.84 1.72
CA CYS A 40 4.58 -9.94 1.13
C CYS A 40 3.34 -10.20 1.97
N THR A 41 2.16 -10.08 1.37
CA THR A 41 0.86 -10.26 2.04
C THR A 41 0.71 -11.68 2.59
N LEU A 42 1.21 -12.70 1.88
CA LEU A 42 1.14 -14.08 2.37
C LEU A 42 2.03 -14.31 3.59
N VAL A 43 3.17 -13.63 3.68
CA VAL A 43 4.02 -13.65 4.87
C VAL A 43 3.30 -12.95 6.03
N LEU A 44 2.76 -11.74 5.81
CA LEU A 44 1.94 -10.99 6.78
C LEU A 44 0.84 -11.86 7.39
N LEU A 45 0.09 -12.58 6.55
CA LEU A 45 -0.96 -13.49 6.99
C LEU A 45 -0.41 -14.68 7.78
N ALA A 46 0.69 -15.29 7.34
CA ALA A 46 1.27 -16.48 7.99
C ALA A 46 1.83 -16.18 9.39
N TYR A 47 2.38 -14.98 9.63
CA TYR A 47 2.90 -14.61 10.95
C TYR A 47 1.89 -13.87 11.84
N GLY A 48 0.71 -13.53 11.32
CA GLY A 48 -0.36 -12.84 12.07
C GLY A 48 -0.17 -11.33 12.22
N GLY A 49 0.60 -10.68 11.34
CA GLY A 49 0.75 -9.22 11.31
C GLY A 49 -0.04 -8.53 10.20
N TYR A 50 -1.06 -9.21 9.67
CA TYR A 50 -2.01 -8.59 8.75
C TYR A 50 -3.07 -7.78 9.51
#